data_AF-A0A5C8CCY1-F1
#
_entry.id   AF-A0A5C8CCY1-F1
#
_cell.length_a   1.000
_cell.length_b   1.000
_cell.length_c   1.000
_cell.angle_alpha   90.00
_cell.angle_beta   90.00
_cell.angle_gamma   90.00
#
_symmetry.space_group_name_H-M   'P 1'
#
loop_
_entity.id
_entity.type
_entity.pdbx_description
1 polymer ?
#
loop_
_entity_poly.entity_id
_entity_poly.type
_entity_poly.pdbx_seq_one_letter_code
_entity_poly.pdbx_strand_id
1 'polypeptide(L)'
;MTASVFAADADKAKAEFEALKTEYKNSMEAATKSSDIRGGLVKACAIKYKKAVAEKILTQTEVTKLCGCSVNAEGTVTVADNWALQSAANAKNEEKIKQLQITMLKRQGDSIKKCVGTALDQKLTKLTQQAQAAATNKS
;
A
#
# COMPACT_ATOMS: atom_id res chain seq x y z
N MET A 1 23.10 -7.50 30.00
CA MET A 1 23.08 -6.36 29.04
C MET A 1 21.90 -6.52 28.08
N THR A 2 20.64 -6.35 28.48
CA THR A 2 19.54 -6.81 27.57
C THR A 2 18.17 -6.14 27.78
N ALA A 3 18.11 -4.91 28.27
CA ALA A 3 16.85 -4.12 28.25
C ALA A 3 17.00 -2.81 27.44
N SER A 4 18.18 -2.18 27.50
CA SER A 4 18.48 -0.92 26.82
C SER A 4 18.65 -1.03 25.30
N VAL A 5 18.99 -2.21 24.77
CA VAL A 5 19.16 -2.42 23.32
C VAL A 5 17.80 -2.51 22.61
N PHE A 6 16.83 -3.22 23.19
CA PHE A 6 15.49 -3.37 22.59
C PHE A 6 14.68 -2.07 22.56
N ALA A 7 14.86 -1.18 23.54
CA ALA A 7 14.22 0.13 23.56
C ALA A 7 14.79 1.04 22.46
N ALA A 8 16.12 1.06 22.30
CA ALA A 8 16.79 1.85 21.25
C ALA A 8 16.38 1.41 19.83
N ASP A 9 16.17 0.12 19.60
CA ASP A 9 15.72 -0.42 18.31
C ASP A 9 14.26 -0.06 17.99
N ALA A 10 13.39 0.02 19.00
CA ALA A 10 11.99 0.41 18.84
C ALA A 10 11.85 1.91 18.52
N ASP A 11 12.60 2.76 19.21
CA ASP A 11 12.60 4.21 18.97
C ASP A 11 13.14 4.57 17.58
N LYS A 12 14.18 3.86 17.12
CA LYS A 12 14.72 4.01 15.76
C LYS A 12 13.70 3.56 14.70
N ALA A 13 13.07 2.40 14.88
CA ALA A 13 12.05 1.91 13.94
C ALA A 13 10.84 2.86 13.85
N LYS A 14 10.44 3.46 14.98
CA LYS A 14 9.37 4.47 15.03
C LYS A 14 9.77 5.75 14.30
N ALA A 15 10.99 6.25 14.51
CA ALA A 15 11.51 7.42 13.80
C ALA A 15 11.58 7.19 12.28
N GLU A 16 12.05 6.02 11.84
CA GLU A 16 12.09 5.63 10.43
C GLU A 16 10.68 5.54 9.82
N PHE A 17 9.71 4.99 10.55
CA PHE A 17 8.31 4.92 10.10
C PHE A 17 7.67 6.30 9.96
N GLU A 18 7.86 7.21 10.93
CA GLU A 18 7.33 8.57 10.84
C GLU A 18 8.01 9.39 9.75
N ALA A 19 9.31 9.17 9.49
CA ALA A 19 10.01 9.76 8.34
C ALA A 19 9.42 9.27 7.01
N LEU A 20 9.22 7.97 6.84
CA LEU A 20 8.57 7.37 5.66
C LEU A 20 7.15 7.90 5.44
N LYS A 21 6.37 8.02 6.52
CA LYS A 21 5.01 8.56 6.49
C LYS A 21 4.97 10.03 6.10
N THR A 22 5.89 10.83 6.61
CA THR A 22 6.04 12.24 6.25
C THR A 22 6.43 12.38 4.77
N GLU A 23 7.40 11.60 4.32
CA GLU A 23 7.81 11.57 2.93
C GLU A 23 6.66 11.16 1.99
N TYR A 24 5.93 10.11 2.36
CA TYR A 24 4.76 9.65 1.63
C TYR A 24 3.70 10.75 1.50
N LYS A 25 3.37 11.44 2.61
CA LYS A 25 2.41 12.55 2.59
C LYS A 25 2.86 13.68 1.68
N ASN A 26 4.11 14.09 1.78
CA ASN A 26 4.67 15.15 0.93
C ASN A 26 4.65 14.74 -0.55
N SER A 27 4.97 13.47 -0.85
CA SER A 27 4.91 12.96 -2.23
C SER A 27 3.48 12.85 -2.77
N MET A 28 2.51 12.52 -1.92
CA MET A 28 1.09 12.51 -2.30
C MET A 28 0.59 13.93 -2.60
N GLU A 29 0.95 14.92 -1.78
CA GLU A 29 0.62 16.33 -2.03
C GLU A 29 1.30 16.87 -3.30
N ALA A 30 2.55 16.47 -3.55
CA ALA A 30 3.23 16.81 -4.79
C ALA A 30 2.55 16.17 -6.01
N ALA A 31 2.03 14.95 -5.87
CA ALA A 31 1.31 14.25 -6.94
C ALA A 31 0.01 14.97 -7.33
N THR A 32 -0.76 15.48 -6.36
CA THR A 32 -2.01 16.20 -6.66
C THR A 32 -1.80 17.54 -7.35
N LYS A 33 -0.61 18.14 -7.20
CA LYS A 33 -0.20 19.38 -7.87
C LYS A 33 0.53 19.13 -9.20
N SER A 34 0.78 17.86 -9.57
CA SER A 34 1.54 17.50 -10.75
C SER A 34 0.69 17.56 -12.02
N SER A 35 1.31 17.91 -13.15
CA SER A 35 0.71 17.71 -14.48
C SER A 35 0.63 16.24 -14.89
N ASP A 36 1.38 15.36 -14.22
CA ASP A 36 1.28 13.89 -14.33
C ASP A 36 0.94 13.30 -12.94
N ILE A 37 -0.34 13.38 -12.59
CA ILE A 37 -0.84 12.86 -11.30
C ILE A 37 -0.53 11.37 -11.18
N ARG A 38 -0.66 10.57 -12.26
CA ARG A 38 -0.40 9.13 -12.19
C ARG A 38 1.06 8.83 -11.89
N GLY A 39 1.99 9.45 -12.61
CA GLY A 39 3.42 9.31 -12.33
C GLY A 39 3.78 9.78 -10.92
N GLY A 40 3.16 10.87 -10.45
CA GLY A 40 3.29 11.34 -9.07
C GLY A 40 2.84 10.32 -8.04
N LEU A 41 1.66 9.70 -8.23
CA LEU A 41 1.12 8.68 -7.33
C LEU A 41 1.97 7.40 -7.33
N VAL A 42 2.53 7.00 -8.49
CA VAL A 42 3.45 5.86 -8.57
C VAL A 42 4.72 6.12 -7.76
N LYS A 43 5.29 7.34 -7.84
CA LYS A 43 6.44 7.75 -7.02
C LYS A 43 6.11 7.72 -5.53
N ALA A 44 4.94 8.25 -5.14
CA ALA A 44 4.49 8.22 -3.76
C ALA A 44 4.33 6.78 -3.24
N CYS A 45 3.70 5.90 -4.02
CA CYS A 45 3.57 4.48 -3.69
C CYS A 45 4.93 3.80 -3.49
N ALA A 46 5.93 4.10 -4.33
CA ALA A 46 7.25 3.48 -4.28
C ALA A 46 7.99 3.74 -2.95
N ILE A 47 7.66 4.83 -2.23
CA ILE A 47 8.24 5.15 -0.91
C ILE A 47 8.04 3.98 0.07
N LYS A 48 6.89 3.31 0.02
CA LYS A 48 6.55 2.16 0.89
C LYS A 48 7.51 0.98 0.71
N TYR A 49 8.18 0.88 -0.44
CA TYR A 49 9.04 -0.24 -0.81
C TYR A 49 10.53 0.10 -0.79
N LYS A 50 10.93 1.31 -0.37
CA LYS A 50 12.34 1.73 -0.29
C LYS A 50 13.22 0.73 0.43
N LYS A 51 12.76 0.23 1.58
CA LYS A 51 13.50 -0.77 2.37
C LYS A 51 13.66 -2.09 1.61
N ALA A 52 12.60 -2.58 0.98
CA ALA A 52 12.66 -3.78 0.16
C ALA A 52 13.63 -3.63 -1.04
N VAL A 53 13.75 -2.43 -1.62
CA VAL A 53 14.73 -2.17 -2.69
C VAL A 53 16.16 -2.09 -2.12
N ALA A 54 16.35 -1.39 -1.00
CA ALA A 54 17.65 -1.27 -0.35
C ALA A 54 18.22 -2.64 0.07
N GLU A 55 17.34 -3.54 0.54
CA GLU A 55 17.69 -4.91 0.92
C GLU A 55 17.73 -5.87 -0.27
N LYS A 56 17.59 -5.37 -1.51
CA LYS A 56 17.56 -6.14 -2.76
C LYS A 56 16.48 -7.23 -2.81
N ILE A 57 15.49 -7.11 -1.94
CA ILE A 57 14.32 -7.97 -1.92
C ILE A 57 13.51 -7.70 -3.18
N LEU A 58 13.20 -6.44 -3.49
CA LEU A 58 12.53 -6.03 -4.73
C LEU A 58 13.49 -5.20 -5.57
N THR A 59 13.34 -5.27 -6.89
CA THR A 59 14.02 -4.37 -7.82
C THR A 59 13.22 -3.08 -7.99
N GLN A 60 13.88 -2.01 -8.40
CA GLN A 60 13.18 -0.75 -8.71
C GLN A 60 12.12 -0.93 -9.80
N THR A 61 12.40 -1.77 -10.81
CA THR A 61 11.45 -2.10 -11.88
C THR A 61 10.22 -2.83 -11.36
N GLU A 62 10.40 -3.80 -10.46
CA GLU A 62 9.28 -4.50 -9.81
C GLU A 62 8.42 -3.55 -8.98
N VAL A 63 9.04 -2.64 -8.23
CA VAL A 63 8.31 -1.63 -7.45
C VAL A 63 7.55 -0.67 -8.35
N THR A 64 8.18 -0.15 -9.41
CA THR A 64 7.50 0.72 -10.38
C THR A 64 6.31 0.00 -11.03
N LYS A 65 6.47 -1.28 -11.39
CA LYS A 65 5.36 -2.09 -11.95
C LYS A 65 4.24 -2.28 -10.94
N LEU A 66 4.56 -2.69 -9.70
CA LEU A 66 3.58 -2.89 -8.63
C LEU A 66 2.80 -1.60 -8.36
N CYS A 67 3.49 -0.49 -8.17
CA CYS A 67 2.86 0.80 -7.91
C CYS A 67 2.05 1.31 -9.12
N GLY A 68 2.52 1.07 -10.35
CA GLY A 68 1.73 1.35 -11.55
C GLY A 68 0.42 0.55 -11.59
N CYS A 69 0.48 -0.74 -11.25
CA CYS A 69 -0.70 -1.59 -11.16
C CYS A 69 -1.66 -1.13 -10.06
N SER A 70 -1.16 -0.77 -8.87
CA SER A 70 -1.97 -0.27 -7.76
C SER A 70 -2.66 1.04 -8.10
N VAL A 71 -1.93 2.04 -8.63
CA VAL A 71 -2.51 3.34 -9.02
C VAL A 71 -3.55 3.17 -10.12
N ASN A 72 -3.31 2.29 -11.08
CA ASN A 72 -4.31 1.98 -12.10
C ASN A 72 -5.55 1.32 -11.49
N ALA A 73 -5.41 0.37 -10.57
CA ALA A 73 -6.53 -0.28 -9.91
C ALA A 73 -7.34 0.71 -9.06
N GLU A 74 -6.67 1.58 -8.29
CA GLU A 74 -7.32 2.67 -7.53
C GLU A 74 -8.06 3.64 -8.46
N GLY A 75 -7.50 3.94 -9.63
CA GLY A 75 -8.13 4.79 -10.65
C GLY A 75 -9.35 4.18 -11.36
N THR A 76 -9.68 2.91 -11.12
CA THR A 76 -10.86 2.24 -11.71
C THR A 76 -12.11 2.32 -10.84
N VAL A 77 -12.09 3.07 -9.74
CA VAL A 77 -13.30 3.37 -8.97
C VAL A 77 -14.29 4.12 -9.86
N THR A 78 -15.48 3.54 -10.03
CA THR A 78 -16.48 4.07 -10.95
C THR A 78 -17.41 5.07 -10.27
N VAL A 79 -18.11 5.87 -11.08
CA VAL A 79 -19.19 6.73 -10.56
C VAL A 79 -20.30 5.89 -9.91
N ALA A 80 -20.59 4.69 -10.45
CA ALA A 80 -21.57 3.78 -9.87
C ALA A 80 -21.16 3.26 -8.48
N ASP A 81 -19.87 2.95 -8.29
CA ASP A 81 -19.31 2.58 -6.98
C ASP A 81 -19.53 3.72 -5.96
N ASN A 82 -19.28 4.96 -6.37
CA ASN A 82 -19.47 6.14 -5.53
C ASN A 82 -20.95 6.37 -5.18
N TRP A 83 -21.85 6.22 -6.15
CA TRP A 83 -23.30 6.33 -5.90
C TRP A 83 -23.77 5.25 -4.93
N ALA A 84 -23.34 4.01 -5.09
CA ALA A 84 -23.72 2.92 -4.18
C ALA A 84 -23.26 3.20 -2.74
N LEU A 85 -22.03 3.70 -2.55
CA LEU A 85 -21.51 4.10 -1.25
C LEU A 85 -22.29 5.28 -0.66
N GLN A 86 -22.55 6.33 -1.46
CA GLN A 86 -23.29 7.50 -1.00
C GLN A 86 -24.74 7.15 -0.63
N SER A 87 -25.40 6.31 -1.41
CA SER A 87 -26.75 5.82 -1.08
C SER A 87 -26.77 5.04 0.22
N ALA A 88 -25.78 4.16 0.44
CA ALA A 88 -25.65 3.41 1.68
C ALA A 88 -25.38 4.34 2.88
N ALA A 89 -24.56 5.37 2.71
CA ALA A 89 -24.28 6.38 3.73
C ALA A 89 -25.52 7.22 4.07
N ASN A 90 -26.27 7.68 3.07
CA ASN A 90 -27.53 8.41 3.27
C ASN A 90 -28.56 7.55 4.01
N ALA A 91 -28.60 6.25 3.72
CA ALA A 91 -29.43 5.27 4.42
C ALA A 91 -28.88 4.87 5.80
N LYS A 92 -27.72 5.42 6.22
CA LYS A 92 -27.00 5.05 7.47
C LYS A 92 -26.75 3.55 7.60
N ASN A 93 -26.60 2.85 6.47
CA ASN A 93 -26.40 1.41 6.43
C ASN A 93 -24.90 1.07 6.41
N GLU A 94 -24.30 1.04 7.60
CA GLU A 94 -22.86 0.76 7.76
C GLU A 94 -22.45 -0.63 7.25
N GLU A 95 -23.31 -1.63 7.40
CA GLU A 95 -23.02 -2.97 6.89
C GLU A 95 -22.88 -2.96 5.36
N LYS A 96 -23.79 -2.25 4.68
CA LYS A 96 -23.73 -2.10 3.22
C LYS A 96 -22.48 -1.34 2.78
N ILE A 97 -22.07 -0.30 3.51
CA ILE A 97 -20.81 0.42 3.25
C ILE A 97 -19.63 -0.55 3.34
N LYS A 98 -19.54 -1.34 4.42
CA LYS A 98 -18.46 -2.32 4.62
C LYS A 98 -18.43 -3.37 3.49
N GLN A 99 -19.58 -3.93 3.12
CA GLN A 99 -19.66 -4.90 2.02
C GLN A 99 -19.21 -4.31 0.68
N LEU A 100 -19.62 -3.08 0.37
CA LEU A 100 -19.21 -2.39 -0.85
C LEU A 100 -17.71 -2.14 -0.85
N GLN A 101 -17.14 -1.67 0.26
CA GLN A 101 -15.70 -1.48 0.41
C GLN A 101 -14.92 -2.80 0.23
N ILE A 102 -15.36 -3.89 0.86
CA ILE A 102 -14.73 -5.21 0.69
C ILE A 102 -14.77 -5.65 -0.78
N THR A 103 -15.90 -5.45 -1.46
CA THR A 103 -16.06 -5.79 -2.88
C THR A 103 -15.10 -4.99 -3.75
N MET A 104 -14.98 -3.68 -3.50
CA MET A 104 -14.04 -2.80 -4.22
C MET A 104 -12.59 -3.22 -3.97
N LEU A 105 -12.21 -3.47 -2.71
CA LEU A 105 -10.85 -3.90 -2.35
C LEU A 105 -10.50 -5.24 -2.99
N LYS A 106 -11.44 -6.20 -3.02
CA LYS A 106 -11.25 -7.48 -3.70
C LYS A 106 -11.01 -7.29 -5.20
N ARG A 107 -11.84 -6.48 -5.86
CA ARG A 107 -11.69 -6.16 -7.28
C ARG A 107 -10.36 -5.48 -7.58
N GLN A 108 -9.93 -4.55 -6.73
CA GLN A 108 -8.61 -3.91 -6.85
C GLN A 108 -7.48 -4.93 -6.68
N GLY A 109 -7.56 -5.79 -5.67
CA GLY A 109 -6.58 -6.86 -5.43
C GLY A 109 -6.46 -7.82 -6.62
N ASP A 110 -7.59 -8.25 -7.18
CA ASP A 110 -7.62 -9.12 -8.37
C ASP A 110 -7.01 -8.43 -9.59
N SER A 111 -7.28 -7.13 -9.77
CA SER A 111 -6.69 -6.32 -10.85
C SER A 111 -5.18 -6.18 -10.70
N ILE A 112 -4.70 -5.87 -9.49
CA ILE A 112 -3.27 -5.76 -9.18
C ILE A 112 -2.58 -7.09 -9.45
N LYS A 113 -3.11 -8.21 -8.93
CA LYS A 113 -2.55 -9.55 -9.12
C LYS A 113 -2.40 -9.92 -10.60
N LYS A 114 -3.43 -9.63 -11.41
CA LYS A 114 -3.38 -9.83 -12.87
C LYS A 114 -2.31 -8.94 -13.53
N CYS A 115 -2.23 -7.67 -13.12
CA CYS A 115 -1.32 -6.69 -13.72
C CYS A 115 0.17 -6.95 -13.39
N VAL A 116 0.49 -7.33 -12.14
CA VAL A 116 1.88 -7.58 -11.73
C VAL A 116 2.44 -8.86 -12.36
N GLY A 117 1.58 -9.86 -12.57
CA GLY A 117 1.93 -11.17 -13.11
C GLY A 117 2.46 -12.14 -12.04
N THR A 118 2.54 -13.41 -12.41
CA THR A 118 2.78 -14.53 -11.48
C THR A 118 4.11 -14.45 -10.72
N ALA A 119 5.20 -14.06 -11.38
CA ALA A 119 6.52 -13.98 -10.75
C ALA A 119 6.56 -12.95 -9.60
N LEU A 120 6.04 -11.74 -9.85
CA LEU A 120 6.02 -10.68 -8.84
C LEU A 120 4.99 -10.98 -7.75
N ASP A 121 3.83 -11.56 -8.10
CA ASP A 121 2.82 -12.00 -7.12
C ASP A 121 3.37 -13.04 -6.13
N GLN A 122 4.11 -14.04 -6.61
CA GLN A 122 4.74 -15.05 -5.75
C GLN A 122 5.76 -14.41 -4.79
N LYS A 123 6.54 -13.45 -5.29
CA LYS A 123 7.54 -12.74 -4.51
C LYS A 123 6.90 -11.90 -3.40
N LEU A 124 5.83 -11.17 -3.74
CA LEU A 124 5.03 -10.41 -2.77
C LEU A 124 4.38 -11.32 -1.74
N THR A 125 3.85 -12.48 -2.16
CA THR A 125 3.27 -13.47 -1.25
C THR A 125 4.29 -13.98 -0.23
N LYS A 126 5.51 -14.32 -0.67
CA LYS A 126 6.60 -14.72 0.24
C LYS A 126 6.95 -13.61 1.22
N LEU A 127 6.99 -12.37 0.76
CA LEU A 127 7.23 -11.22 1.63
C LEU A 127 6.16 -11.04 2.70
N THR A 128 4.90 -11.19 2.32
CA THR A 128 3.77 -11.13 3.26
C THR A 128 3.89 -12.24 4.30
N GLN A 129 4.22 -13.47 3.90
CA GLN A 129 4.43 -14.59 4.83
C GLN A 129 5.59 -14.34 5.79
N GLN A 130 6.71 -13.81 5.30
CA GLN A 130 7.86 -13.45 6.14
C GLN A 130 7.52 -12.34 7.14
N ALA A 131 6.79 -11.31 6.70
CA ALA A 131 6.33 -10.23 7.57
C ALA A 131 5.37 -10.73 8.65
N GLN A 132 4.45 -11.65 8.31
CA GLN A 132 3.53 -12.28 9.26
C GLN A 132 4.27 -13.16 10.28
N ALA A 133 5.24 -13.95 9.83
CA ALA A 133 6.09 -14.75 10.71
C ALA A 133 6.92 -13.87 11.67
N ALA A 134 7.45 -12.74 11.18
CA ALA A 134 8.18 -11.79 12.01
C ALA A 134 7.29 -11.06 13.04
N ALA A 135 6.01 -10.85 12.71
CA ALA A 135 5.04 -10.25 13.64
C ALA A 135 4.58 -11.23 14.73
N THR A 136 4.45 -12.52 14.39
CA THR A 136 4.05 -13.58 15.33
C THR A 136 5.20 -14.03 16.24
N ASN A 137 6.45 -14.02 15.76
CA ASN A 137 7.64 -14.31 16.58
C ASN A 137 8.09 -13.14 17.48
N LYS A 138 7.41 -11.98 17.42
CA LYS A 138 7.61 -10.83 18.30
C LYS A 138 6.58 -10.74 19.44
N SER A 139 5.73 -11.77 19.59
CA SER A 139 4.74 -11.90 20.67
C SER A 139 5.32 -12.64 21.87
#